data_AF-A0A0G0KIM9-F1
#
_entry.id   AF-A0A0G0KIM9-F1
#
_cell.length_a   1.000
_cell.length_b   1.000
_cell.length_c   1.000
_cell.angle_alpha   90.00
_cell.angle_beta   90.00
_cell.angle_gamma   90.00
#
_symmetry.space_group_name_H-M   'P 1'
#
loop_
_entity.id
_entity.type
_entity.pdbx_description
1 polymer ?
#
loop_
_entity_poly.entity_id
_entity_poly.type
_entity_poly.pdbx_seq_one_letter_code
_entity_poly.pdbx_strand_id
1 'polypeptide(L)'
;VTSDKENTLIVDGKGAKAKIEARISQIRRELASSDSEFDKEKLQERLAKLTGGVAVINVGAATEIELKEKKERVIDAVAATKAAIEEGIVAGGEVALLRVVKALDGVVALADEEKVGVEIVRKALQQPFRHLVKNAGIDEGVALSKVMESTGNMGIDVMGGGLTDLVKAGIIDPVKVTRTALQNAASVAIMIMTTNVLVSDKPEPTPPPPPGGGMPEY
;
A
#
# COMPACT_ATOMS: atom_id res chain seq x y z
N VAL A 1 2.70 -19.42 -16.06
CA VAL A 1 1.71 -18.32 -16.22
C VAL A 1 1.10 -18.09 -14.86
N THR A 2 1.07 -16.85 -14.39
CA THR A 2 0.47 -16.45 -13.11
C THR A 2 -0.67 -15.50 -13.42
N SER A 3 -1.82 -15.66 -12.78
CA SER A 3 -2.98 -14.79 -13.00
C SER A 3 -3.55 -14.37 -11.66
N ASP A 4 -3.88 -13.09 -11.54
CA ASP A 4 -4.64 -12.51 -10.43
C ASP A 4 -5.94 -11.89 -10.97
N LYS A 5 -6.72 -11.23 -10.11
CA LYS A 5 -8.03 -10.68 -10.46
C LYS A 5 -7.99 -9.67 -11.62
N GLU A 6 -6.88 -8.94 -11.76
CA GLU A 6 -6.76 -7.82 -12.70
C GLU A 6 -5.69 -8.06 -13.78
N ASN A 7 -4.73 -8.95 -13.53
CA ASN A 7 -3.54 -9.12 -14.36
C ASN A 7 -3.26 -10.60 -14.69
N THR A 8 -2.61 -10.83 -15.83
CA THR A 8 -2.06 -12.13 -16.23
C THR A 8 -0.61 -11.97 -16.69
N LEU A 9 0.30 -12.69 -16.04
CA LEU A 9 1.73 -12.71 -16.31
C LEU A 9 2.15 -14.01 -17.00
N ILE A 10 2.75 -13.89 -18.17
CA ILE A 10 3.35 -15.01 -18.91
C ILE A 10 4.86 -14.89 -18.79
N VAL A 11 5.49 -15.89 -18.18
CA VAL A 11 6.95 -15.99 -18.01
C VAL A 11 7.48 -17.10 -18.90
N ASP A 12 8.66 -16.88 -19.49
CA ASP A 12 9.36 -17.84 -20.35
C ASP A 12 8.58 -18.28 -21.60
N GLY A 13 8.12 -17.29 -22.37
CA GLY A 13 7.44 -17.54 -23.64
C GLY A 13 8.39 -18.11 -24.70
N LYS A 14 8.02 -19.25 -25.31
CA LYS A 14 8.82 -19.96 -26.33
C LYS A 14 8.75 -19.35 -27.75
N GLY A 15 8.49 -18.05 -27.84
CA GLY A 15 8.41 -17.33 -29.12
C GLY A 15 9.79 -17.21 -29.78
N ALA A 16 9.86 -17.34 -31.10
CA ALA A 16 11.11 -17.15 -31.83
C ALA A 16 11.58 -15.69 -31.70
N LYS A 17 12.80 -15.47 -31.17
CA LYS A 17 13.38 -14.13 -30.96
C LYS A 17 13.29 -13.23 -32.20
N ALA A 18 13.57 -13.79 -33.38
CA ALA A 18 13.48 -13.07 -34.65
C ALA A 18 12.07 -12.52 -34.94
N LYS A 19 11.00 -13.25 -34.58
CA LYS A 19 9.62 -12.78 -34.75
C LYS A 19 9.28 -11.65 -33.77
N ILE A 20 9.83 -11.70 -32.56
CA ILE A 20 9.64 -10.67 -31.53
C ILE A 20 10.35 -9.36 -31.95
N GLU A 21 11.61 -9.46 -32.38
CA GLU A 21 12.40 -8.34 -32.94
C GLU A 21 11.71 -7.71 -34.17
N ALA A 22 11.19 -8.54 -35.08
CA ALA A 22 10.43 -8.07 -36.23
C ALA A 22 9.17 -7.31 -35.80
N ARG A 23 8.47 -7.78 -34.76
CA ARG A 23 7.28 -7.11 -34.22
C ARG A 23 7.62 -5.78 -33.53
N ILE A 24 8.71 -5.73 -32.75
CA ILE A 24 9.22 -4.50 -32.13
C ILE A 24 9.53 -3.46 -33.21
N SER A 25 10.24 -3.88 -34.27
CA SER A 25 10.59 -3.01 -35.40
C SER A 25 9.35 -2.51 -36.15
N GLN A 26 8.34 -3.35 -36.31
CA GLN A 26 7.06 -2.97 -36.89
C GLN A 26 6.36 -1.89 -36.06
N ILE A 27 6.23 -2.09 -34.74
CA ILE A 27 5.58 -1.14 -33.83
C ILE A 27 6.31 0.21 -33.83
N ARG A 28 7.65 0.22 -33.87
CA ARG A 28 8.43 1.47 -33.97
C ARG A 28 8.12 2.26 -35.24
N ARG A 29 7.91 1.58 -36.38
CA ARG A 29 7.51 2.24 -37.64
C ARG A 29 6.08 2.78 -37.55
N GLU A 30 5.15 1.98 -37.04
CA GLU A 30 3.75 2.40 -36.83
C GLU A 30 3.67 3.62 -35.90
N LEU A 31 4.51 3.68 -34.86
CA LEU A 31 4.59 4.82 -33.95
C LEU A 31 5.04 6.11 -34.66
N ALA A 32 6.02 6.00 -35.56
CA ALA A 32 6.57 7.13 -36.30
C ALA A 32 5.62 7.67 -37.37
N SER A 33 4.75 6.81 -37.92
CA SER A 33 3.77 7.18 -38.95
C SER A 33 2.38 7.51 -38.41
N SER A 34 2.14 7.34 -37.12
CA SER A 34 0.83 7.63 -36.53
C SER A 34 0.69 9.10 -36.18
N ASP A 35 -0.46 9.68 -36.50
CA ASP A 35 -0.82 11.06 -36.13
C ASP A 35 -1.78 11.11 -34.94
N SER A 36 -2.33 9.96 -34.53
CA SER A 36 -3.25 9.83 -33.40
C SER A 36 -2.49 9.69 -32.08
N GLU A 37 -2.78 10.58 -31.12
CA GLU A 37 -2.20 10.49 -29.77
C GLU A 37 -2.60 9.20 -29.04
N PHE A 38 -3.85 8.77 -29.20
CA PHE A 38 -4.34 7.51 -28.64
C PHE A 38 -3.53 6.30 -29.17
N ASP A 39 -3.28 6.25 -30.48
CA ASP A 39 -2.52 5.15 -31.08
C ASP A 39 -1.06 5.19 -30.64
N LYS A 40 -0.45 6.38 -30.53
CA LYS A 40 0.91 6.54 -30.01
C LYS A 40 1.03 5.98 -28.59
N GLU A 41 0.09 6.31 -27.71
CA GLU A 41 0.06 5.82 -26.34
C GLU A 41 -0.03 4.29 -26.29
N LYS A 42 -0.98 3.69 -27.02
CA LYS A 42 -1.17 2.23 -27.02
C LYS A 42 -0.02 1.47 -27.67
N LEU A 43 0.57 2.00 -28.73
CA LEU A 43 1.76 1.43 -29.35
C LEU A 43 2.99 1.53 -28.43
N GLN A 44 3.15 2.62 -27.69
CA GLN A 44 4.20 2.75 -26.67
C GLN A 44 4.01 1.74 -25.54
N GLU A 45 2.79 1.57 -25.03
CA GLU A 45 2.49 0.58 -23.98
C GLU A 45 2.85 -0.84 -24.43
N ARG A 46 2.48 -1.19 -25.67
CA ARG A 46 2.80 -2.50 -26.25
C ARG A 46 4.31 -2.67 -26.48
N LEU A 47 4.99 -1.63 -26.96
CA LEU A 47 6.43 -1.64 -27.16
C LEU A 47 7.14 -1.88 -25.82
N ALA A 48 6.76 -1.15 -24.78
CA ALA A 48 7.31 -1.30 -23.44
C ALA A 48 7.12 -2.72 -22.89
N LYS A 49 5.93 -3.33 -23.07
CA LYS A 49 5.67 -4.72 -22.67
C LYS A 49 6.53 -5.74 -23.44
N LEU A 50 6.86 -5.48 -24.69
CA LEU A 50 7.71 -6.37 -25.51
C LEU A 50 9.21 -6.21 -25.23
N THR A 51 9.67 -4.98 -24.95
CA THR A 51 11.10 -4.71 -24.69
C THR A 51 11.48 -4.88 -23.22
N GLY A 52 10.55 -4.63 -22.29
CA GLY A 52 10.80 -4.67 -20.85
C GLY A 52 10.96 -6.08 -20.29
N GLY A 53 10.37 -7.08 -20.95
CA GLY A 53 10.47 -8.48 -20.53
C GLY A 53 9.90 -8.73 -19.13
N VAL A 54 10.28 -9.86 -18.54
CA VAL A 54 9.91 -10.23 -17.16
C VAL A 54 11.15 -10.68 -16.41
N ALA A 55 11.44 -10.04 -15.27
CA ALA A 55 12.49 -10.46 -14.36
C ALA A 55 11.91 -11.39 -13.27
N VAL A 56 12.63 -12.48 -12.97
CA VAL A 56 12.25 -13.44 -11.92
C VAL A 56 13.25 -13.34 -10.77
N ILE A 57 12.75 -13.11 -9.55
CA ILE A 57 13.56 -13.06 -8.33
C ILE A 57 13.34 -14.38 -7.57
N ASN A 58 14.40 -15.17 -7.43
CA ASN A 58 14.37 -16.42 -6.66
C ASN A 58 14.79 -16.15 -5.22
N VAL A 59 13.92 -16.50 -4.26
CA VAL A 59 14.18 -16.33 -2.82
C VAL A 59 14.44 -17.71 -2.22
N GLY A 60 15.55 -17.84 -1.47
CA GLY A 60 15.90 -19.05 -0.73
C GLY A 60 15.98 -18.81 0.78
N ALA A 61 15.70 -19.87 1.55
CA ALA A 61 15.81 -19.94 3.01
C ALA A 61 16.14 -21.37 3.47
N ALA A 62 16.53 -21.52 4.74
CA ALA A 62 16.93 -22.82 5.30
C ALA A 62 15.73 -23.69 5.71
N THR A 63 14.62 -23.06 6.12
CA THR A 63 13.38 -23.74 6.50
C THR A 63 12.19 -23.27 5.67
N GLU A 64 11.11 -24.06 5.62
CA GLU A 64 9.89 -23.68 4.89
C GLU A 64 9.21 -22.43 5.48
N ILE A 65 9.27 -22.27 6.80
CA ILE A 65 8.66 -21.13 7.51
C ILE A 65 9.40 -19.84 7.13
N GLU A 66 10.73 -19.84 7.19
CA GLU A 66 11.56 -18.71 6.76
C GLU A 66 11.40 -18.42 5.28
N LEU A 67 11.22 -19.45 4.44
CA LEU A 67 11.02 -19.27 3.01
C LEU A 67 9.73 -18.47 2.74
N LYS A 68 8.64 -18.80 3.42
CA LYS A 68 7.36 -18.08 3.28
C LYS A 68 7.47 -16.64 3.74
N GLU A 69 8.02 -16.42 4.93
CA GLU A 69 8.20 -15.07 5.50
C GLU A 69 9.12 -14.21 4.63
N LYS A 70 10.25 -14.74 4.17
CA LYS A 70 11.20 -13.99 3.33
C LYS A 70 10.63 -13.72 1.95
N LYS A 71 9.84 -14.65 1.40
CA LYS A 71 9.14 -14.45 0.14
C LYS A 71 8.14 -13.29 0.26
N GLU A 72 7.33 -13.24 1.31
CA GLU A 72 6.38 -12.15 1.56
C GLU A 72 7.11 -10.81 1.70
N ARG A 73 8.18 -10.75 2.50
CA ARG A 73 9.01 -9.54 2.62
C ARG A 73 9.57 -9.05 1.28
N VAL A 74 10.01 -9.96 0.41
CA VAL A 74 10.53 -9.59 -0.91
C VAL A 74 9.42 -9.09 -1.83
N ILE A 75 8.23 -9.68 -1.77
CA ILE A 75 7.06 -9.22 -2.53
C ILE A 75 6.70 -7.79 -2.10
N ASP A 76 6.63 -7.54 -0.78
CA ASP A 76 6.33 -6.23 -0.23
C ASP A 76 7.40 -5.19 -0.62
N ALA A 77 8.68 -5.53 -0.55
CA ALA A 77 9.76 -4.65 -0.97
C ALA A 77 9.68 -4.28 -2.46
N VAL A 78 9.35 -5.25 -3.33
CA VAL A 78 9.16 -4.99 -4.77
C VAL A 78 7.92 -4.13 -5.02
N ALA A 79 6.83 -4.34 -4.28
CA ALA A 79 5.63 -3.52 -4.40
C ALA A 79 5.86 -2.08 -3.92
N ALA A 80 6.52 -1.90 -2.78
CA ALA A 80 6.83 -0.59 -2.21
C ALA A 80 7.78 0.21 -3.11
N THR A 81 8.81 -0.41 -3.66
CA THR A 81 9.74 0.25 -4.60
C THR A 81 9.07 0.67 -5.90
N LYS A 82 8.18 -0.16 -6.46
CA LYS A 82 7.35 0.23 -7.62
C LYS A 82 6.46 1.42 -7.29
N ALA A 83 5.75 1.37 -6.16
CA ALA A 83 4.89 2.47 -5.72
C ALA A 83 5.68 3.78 -5.50
N ALA A 84 6.90 3.69 -4.98
CA ALA A 84 7.79 4.84 -4.79
C ALA A 84 8.28 5.43 -6.11
N ILE A 85 8.52 4.61 -7.14
CA ILE A 85 8.89 5.09 -8.47
C ILE A 85 7.71 5.80 -9.16
N GLU A 86 6.48 5.33 -8.93
CA GLU A 86 5.28 5.88 -9.56
C GLU A 86 4.87 7.25 -9.02
N GLU A 87 4.76 7.41 -7.69
CA GLU A 87 4.24 8.64 -7.05
C GLU A 87 5.27 9.36 -6.17
N GLY A 88 6.50 8.85 -6.08
CA GLY A 88 7.54 9.41 -5.22
C GLY A 88 7.49 8.90 -3.77
N ILE A 89 8.28 9.55 -2.92
CA ILE A 89 8.48 9.18 -1.51
C ILE A 89 8.17 10.36 -0.58
N VAL A 90 7.78 10.03 0.65
CA VAL A 90 7.59 10.96 1.76
C VAL A 90 8.36 10.47 2.99
N ALA A 91 8.53 11.36 3.97
CA ALA A 91 9.07 10.98 5.27
C ALA A 91 8.15 9.94 5.92
N GLY A 92 8.73 8.78 6.24
CA GLY A 92 7.97 7.69 6.84
C GLY A 92 7.70 7.91 8.33
N GLY A 93 7.55 6.82 9.08
CA GLY A 93 7.33 6.88 10.52
C GLY A 93 6.08 7.68 10.89
N GLU A 94 5.07 7.66 10.03
CA GLU A 94 3.80 8.38 10.16
C GLU A 94 3.92 9.92 10.20
N VAL A 95 5.11 10.46 9.96
CA VAL A 95 5.35 11.91 9.96
C VAL A 95 4.62 12.58 8.80
N ALA A 96 4.54 11.94 7.63
CA ALA A 96 3.78 12.45 6.49
C ALA A 96 2.33 12.79 6.88
N LEU A 97 1.66 11.90 7.64
CA LEU A 97 0.28 12.13 8.11
C LEU A 97 0.20 13.29 9.11
N LEU A 98 1.19 13.43 10.00
CA LEU A 98 1.25 14.56 10.93
C LEU A 98 1.48 15.89 10.23
N ARG A 99 2.26 15.92 9.13
CA ARG A 99 2.53 17.15 8.38
C ARG A 99 1.29 17.64 7.64
N VAL A 100 0.48 16.74 7.08
CA VAL A 100 -0.74 17.11 6.37
C VAL A 100 -1.86 17.60 7.29
N VAL A 101 -1.76 17.38 8.61
CA VAL A 101 -2.73 17.94 9.59
C VAL A 101 -2.88 19.46 9.44
N LYS A 102 -1.79 20.19 9.17
CA LYS A 102 -1.85 21.65 8.98
C LYS A 102 -2.68 22.07 7.77
N ALA A 103 -2.82 21.20 6.76
CA ALA A 103 -3.67 21.49 5.61
C ALA A 103 -5.16 21.57 5.99
N LEU A 104 -5.56 20.92 7.09
CA LEU A 104 -6.94 21.00 7.61
C LEU A 104 -7.30 22.39 8.11
N ASP A 105 -6.32 23.23 8.47
CA ASP A 105 -6.56 24.59 8.95
C ASP A 105 -7.14 25.50 7.85
N GLY A 106 -6.95 25.12 6.58
CA GLY A 106 -7.53 25.81 5.42
C GLY A 106 -8.91 25.32 4.99
N VAL A 107 -9.48 24.31 5.68
CA VAL A 107 -10.79 23.77 5.32
C VAL A 107 -11.89 24.69 5.86
N VAL A 108 -12.66 25.28 4.94
CA VAL A 108 -13.80 26.13 5.28
C VAL A 108 -15.02 25.24 5.56
N ALA A 109 -15.37 25.11 6.84
CA ALA A 109 -16.60 24.43 7.26
C ALA A 109 -17.78 25.42 7.22
N LEU A 110 -18.86 25.02 6.54
CA LEU A 110 -20.09 25.81 6.39
C LEU A 110 -21.06 25.60 7.54
N ALA A 111 -21.00 24.43 8.20
CA ALA A 111 -21.82 24.05 9.34
C ALA A 111 -20.97 23.62 10.55
N ASP A 112 -21.55 23.61 11.74
CA ASP A 112 -20.83 23.20 12.96
C ASP A 112 -20.51 21.70 12.97
N GLU A 113 -21.36 20.88 12.35
CA GLU A 113 -21.13 19.44 12.16
C GLU A 113 -19.92 19.17 11.28
N GLU A 114 -19.70 19.99 10.25
CA GLU A 114 -18.53 19.88 9.39
C GLU A 114 -17.23 20.21 10.15
N LYS A 115 -17.27 21.19 11.07
CA LYS A 115 -16.13 21.48 11.96
C LYS A 115 -15.79 20.29 12.84
N VAL A 116 -16.79 19.60 13.38
CA VAL A 116 -16.59 18.37 14.15
C VAL A 116 -15.96 17.28 13.28
N GLY A 117 -16.41 17.14 12.03
CA GLY A 117 -15.80 16.23 11.05
C GLY A 117 -14.32 16.50 10.79
N VAL A 118 -13.94 17.77 10.59
CA VAL A 118 -12.54 18.17 10.42
C VAL A 118 -11.70 17.80 11.66
N GLU A 119 -12.23 18.02 12.86
CA GLU A 119 -11.54 17.65 14.11
C GLU A 119 -11.41 16.13 14.30
N ILE A 120 -12.38 15.34 13.82
CA ILE A 120 -12.27 13.87 13.80
C ILE A 120 -11.11 13.44 12.90
N VAL A 121 -11.04 13.98 11.68
CA VAL A 121 -9.95 13.67 10.74
C VAL A 121 -8.60 14.10 11.32
N ARG A 122 -8.54 15.29 11.93
CA ARG A 122 -7.33 15.80 12.61
C ARG A 122 -6.82 14.83 13.67
N LYS A 123 -7.71 14.30 14.51
CA LYS A 123 -7.36 13.31 15.54
C LYS A 123 -6.98 11.97 14.94
N ALA A 124 -7.67 11.53 13.89
CA ALA A 124 -7.43 10.25 13.22
C ALA A 124 -6.03 10.21 12.58
N LEU A 125 -5.60 11.28 11.91
CA LEU A 125 -4.27 11.39 11.29
C LEU A 125 -3.11 11.26 12.29
N GLN A 126 -3.35 11.54 13.58
CA GLN A 126 -2.34 11.40 14.64
C GLN A 126 -2.27 9.98 15.22
N GLN A 127 -3.32 9.16 15.03
CA GLN A 127 -3.40 7.83 15.66
C GLN A 127 -2.31 6.86 15.17
N PRO A 128 -1.97 6.78 13.87
CA PRO A 128 -0.91 5.87 13.42
C PRO A 128 0.42 6.13 14.12
N PHE A 129 0.82 7.40 14.22
CA PHE A 129 2.03 7.80 14.94
C PHE A 129 1.98 7.42 16.42
N ARG A 130 0.85 7.67 17.11
CA ARG A 130 0.67 7.29 18.52
C ARG A 130 0.82 5.78 18.72
N HIS A 131 0.23 4.98 17.85
CA HIS A 131 0.38 3.52 17.91
C HIS A 131 1.83 3.08 17.67
N LEU A 132 2.52 3.69 16.70
CA LEU A 132 3.92 3.40 16.42
C LEU A 132 4.80 3.63 17.66
N VAL A 133 4.71 4.80 18.28
CA VAL A 133 5.55 5.15 19.45
C VAL A 133 5.14 4.38 20.70
N LYS A 134 3.84 4.10 20.88
CA LYS A 134 3.35 3.25 21.98
C LYS A 134 3.88 1.82 21.86
N ASN A 135 3.90 1.25 20.66
CA ASN A 135 4.48 -0.08 20.41
C ASN A 135 6.00 -0.09 20.67
N ALA A 136 6.67 1.05 20.50
CA ALA A 136 8.07 1.23 20.86
C ALA A 136 8.31 1.53 22.36
N GLY A 137 7.27 1.59 23.18
CA GLY A 137 7.37 1.91 24.61
C GLY A 137 7.70 3.37 24.92
N ILE A 138 7.48 4.28 23.96
CA ILE A 138 7.74 5.71 24.08
C ILE A 138 6.43 6.42 24.46
N ASP A 139 6.52 7.45 25.32
CA ASP A 139 5.36 8.29 25.67
C ASP A 139 4.82 9.03 24.43
N GLU A 140 3.57 8.74 24.08
CA GLU A 140 2.93 9.25 22.87
C GLU A 140 2.71 10.77 22.89
N GLY A 141 2.48 11.37 24.06
CA GLY A 141 2.22 12.81 24.19
C GLY A 141 3.50 13.61 23.97
N VAL A 142 4.57 13.22 24.65
CA VAL A 142 5.90 13.85 24.53
C VAL A 142 6.45 13.66 23.11
N ALA A 143 6.32 12.45 22.55
CA ALA A 143 6.76 12.14 21.20
C ALA A 143 6.03 13.00 20.15
N LEU A 144 4.70 13.07 20.25
CA LEU A 144 3.90 13.82 19.30
C LEU A 144 4.19 15.32 19.38
N SER A 145 4.29 15.89 20.59
CA SER A 145 4.62 17.32 20.75
C SER A 145 5.93 17.67 20.07
N LYS A 146 7.00 16.89 20.33
CA LYS A 146 8.32 17.09 19.72
C LYS A 146 8.28 17.05 18.20
N VAL A 147 7.56 16.09 17.61
CA VAL A 147 7.45 15.95 16.15
C VAL A 147 6.59 17.06 15.55
N MET A 148 5.54 17.53 16.23
CA MET A 148 4.66 18.61 15.78
C MET A 148 5.33 19.99 15.85
N GLU A 149 6.20 20.22 16.83
CA GLU A 149 7.05 21.42 16.93
C GLU A 149 8.16 21.45 15.86
N SER A 150 8.54 20.28 15.35
CA SER A 150 9.53 20.13 14.29
C SER A 150 8.94 20.37 12.89
N THR A 151 9.81 20.58 11.90
CA THR A 151 9.41 20.86 10.51
C THR A 151 10.06 19.88 9.52
N GLY A 152 9.52 19.85 8.29
CA GLY A 152 10.04 18.99 7.22
C GLY A 152 10.02 17.51 7.61
N ASN A 153 11.15 16.84 7.34
CA ASN A 153 11.32 15.39 7.49
C ASN A 153 11.68 14.95 8.91
N MET A 154 11.71 15.88 9.87
CA MET A 154 12.06 15.56 11.25
C MET A 154 10.98 14.68 11.87
N GLY A 155 11.40 13.53 12.42
CA GLY A 155 10.54 12.52 13.01
C GLY A 155 11.27 11.69 14.05
N ILE A 156 10.59 10.74 14.68
CA ILE A 156 11.21 9.85 15.66
C ILE A 156 11.60 8.55 14.96
N ASP A 157 12.90 8.26 14.96
CA ASP A 157 13.38 6.92 14.70
C ASP A 157 13.19 6.08 15.96
N VAL A 158 12.22 5.16 15.92
CA VAL A 158 11.88 4.30 17.04
C VAL A 158 12.89 3.16 17.25
N MET A 159 13.70 2.83 16.24
CA MET A 159 14.70 1.78 16.30
C MET A 159 16.07 2.35 16.72
N GLY A 160 16.49 3.43 16.07
CA GLY A 160 17.74 4.14 16.38
C GLY A 160 17.65 5.03 17.62
N GLY A 161 16.42 5.40 18.02
CA GLY A 161 16.14 6.18 19.21
C GLY A 161 16.42 7.67 19.02
N GLY A 162 15.39 8.45 18.72
CA GLY A 162 15.44 9.91 18.84
C GLY A 162 14.85 10.67 17.66
N LEU A 163 14.89 12.00 17.77
CA LEU A 163 14.40 12.90 16.73
C LEU A 163 15.48 13.09 15.65
N THR A 164 15.19 12.69 14.42
CA THR A 164 16.12 12.74 13.28
C THR A 164 15.41 13.09 11.99
N ASP A 165 16.17 13.43 10.95
CA ASP A 165 15.67 13.58 9.59
C ASP A 165 15.42 12.18 8.99
N LEU A 166 14.16 11.77 8.93
CA LEU A 166 13.79 10.40 8.57
C LEU A 166 14.20 10.04 7.14
N VAL A 167 14.16 11.00 6.21
CA VAL A 167 14.57 10.76 4.83
C VAL A 167 16.07 10.50 4.75
N LYS A 168 16.88 11.26 5.49
CA LYS A 168 18.33 11.00 5.59
C LYS A 168 18.66 9.70 6.30
N ALA A 169 17.82 9.30 7.27
CA ALA A 169 17.93 8.01 7.96
C ALA A 169 17.44 6.82 7.10
N GLY A 170 16.88 7.06 5.91
CA GLY A 170 16.34 6.01 5.04
C GLY A 170 14.96 5.49 5.46
N ILE A 171 14.29 6.17 6.40
CA ILE A 171 12.94 5.87 6.86
C ILE A 171 11.96 6.64 5.97
N ILE A 172 11.57 6.01 4.88
CA ILE A 172 10.76 6.61 3.81
C ILE A 172 9.58 5.71 3.50
N ASP A 173 8.45 6.34 3.16
CA ASP A 173 7.24 5.64 2.71
C ASP A 173 6.88 6.08 1.28
N PRO A 174 6.38 5.17 0.42
CA PRO A 174 5.84 5.55 -0.88
C PRO A 174 4.59 6.43 -0.72
N VAL A 175 4.53 7.55 -1.45
CA VAL A 175 3.38 8.48 -1.42
C VAL A 175 2.06 7.75 -1.68
N LYS A 176 2.07 6.89 -2.70
CA LYS A 176 0.90 6.10 -3.12
C LYS A 176 0.33 5.28 -1.96
N VAL A 177 1.19 4.68 -1.13
CA VAL A 177 0.75 3.83 -0.01
C VAL A 177 0.05 4.67 1.04
N THR A 178 0.69 5.75 1.51
CA THR A 178 0.10 6.64 2.53
C THR A 178 -1.21 7.27 2.05
N ARG A 179 -1.25 7.75 0.79
CA ARG A 179 -2.43 8.38 0.19
C ARG A 179 -3.59 7.37 0.05
N THR A 180 -3.33 6.23 -0.56
CA THR A 180 -4.36 5.21 -0.81
C THR A 180 -4.88 4.62 0.50
N ALA A 181 -4.02 4.40 1.49
CA ALA A 181 -4.44 3.94 2.81
C ALA A 181 -5.43 4.93 3.46
N LEU A 182 -5.11 6.23 3.47
CA LEU A 182 -5.98 7.26 4.02
C LEU A 182 -7.31 7.38 3.27
N GLN A 183 -7.27 7.39 1.93
CA GLN A 183 -8.48 7.50 1.09
C GLN A 183 -9.41 6.29 1.27
N ASN A 184 -8.86 5.08 1.30
CA ASN A 184 -9.65 3.87 1.50
C ASN A 184 -10.23 3.82 2.91
N ALA A 185 -9.45 4.18 3.93
CA ALA A 185 -9.93 4.25 5.31
C ALA A 185 -11.08 5.26 5.45
N ALA A 186 -10.95 6.46 4.86
CA ALA A 186 -12.01 7.45 4.85
C ALA A 186 -13.26 6.95 4.11
N SER A 187 -13.10 6.28 2.96
CA SER A 187 -14.22 5.71 2.20
C SER A 187 -15.01 4.69 3.01
N VAL A 188 -14.34 3.77 3.69
CA VAL A 188 -14.99 2.77 4.56
C VAL A 188 -15.62 3.45 5.78
N ALA A 189 -14.95 4.43 6.40
CA ALA A 189 -15.50 5.15 7.54
C ALA A 189 -16.80 5.88 7.18
N ILE A 190 -16.86 6.55 6.02
CA ILE A 190 -18.07 7.20 5.51
C ILE A 190 -19.19 6.17 5.33
N MET A 191 -18.89 5.03 4.71
CA MET A 191 -19.87 3.95 4.53
C MET A 191 -20.44 3.48 5.87
N ILE A 192 -19.58 3.22 6.87
CA ILE A 192 -20.01 2.76 8.20
C ILE A 192 -20.83 3.84 8.91
N MET A 193 -20.36 5.10 8.92
CA MET A 193 -21.04 6.19 9.64
C MET A 193 -22.40 6.55 9.06
N THR A 194 -22.61 6.32 7.76
CA THR A 194 -23.89 6.55 7.07
C THR A 194 -24.81 5.32 7.10
N THR A 195 -24.34 4.18 7.60
CA THR A 195 -25.14 2.95 7.68
C THR A 195 -26.03 2.98 8.92
N ASN A 196 -27.35 3.16 8.73
CA ASN A 196 -28.30 3.16 9.84
C ASN A 196 -28.77 1.77 10.27
N VAL A 197 -28.79 0.79 9.35
CA VAL A 197 -29.34 -0.55 9.60
C VAL A 197 -28.42 -1.61 9.01
N LEU A 198 -28.14 -2.64 9.80
CA LEU A 198 -27.44 -3.85 9.38
C LEU A 198 -28.39 -5.04 9.51
N VAL A 199 -28.53 -5.82 8.45
CA VAL A 199 -29.34 -7.05 8.44
C VAL A 199 -28.39 -8.22 8.30
N SER A 200 -28.49 -9.19 9.22
CA SER A 200 -27.70 -10.42 9.18
C SER A 200 -28.61 -11.64 9.29
N ASP A 201 -28.21 -12.73 8.66
CA ASP A 201 -28.86 -14.01 8.88
C ASP A 201 -28.72 -14.45 10.34
N LYS A 202 -29.73 -15.15 10.85
CA LYS A 202 -29.68 -15.72 12.19
C LYS A 202 -28.64 -16.84 12.21
N PRO A 203 -27.74 -16.90 13.22
CA PRO A 203 -26.82 -18.02 13.35
C PRO A 203 -27.57 -19.35 13.29
N GLU A 204 -27.11 -20.25 12.44
CA GLU A 204 -27.66 -21.61 12.39
C GLU A 204 -27.39 -22.30 13.74
N PRO A 205 -28.35 -23.07 14.28
CA PRO A 205 -28.09 -23.87 15.46
C PRO A 205 -26.96 -24.85 15.14
N THR A 206 -25.95 -24.91 16.00
CA THR A 206 -24.88 -25.91 15.90
C THR A 206 -25.53 -27.29 15.88
N PRO A 207 -25.29 -28.11 14.84
CA PRO A 207 -25.82 -29.45 14.81
C PRO A 207 -25.35 -30.19 16.07
N PRO A 208 -26.23 -30.95 16.74
CA PRO A 208 -25.81 -31.74 17.90
C PRO A 208 -24.63 -32.63 17.47
N PRO A 209 -23.59 -32.78 18.33
CA PRO A 209 -22.51 -33.70 18.04
C PRO A 209 -23.11 -35.07 17.70
N PRO A 210 -22.58 -35.77 16.67
CA PRO A 210 -23.16 -37.02 16.21
C PRO A 210 -23.34 -38.00 17.38
N PRO A 211 -24.53 -38.59 17.56
CA PRO A 211 -24.77 -39.53 18.64
C PRO A 211 -23.97 -40.83 18.38
N GLY A 212 -23.06 -41.15 19.29
CA GLY A 212 -22.46 -42.48 19.38
C GLY A 212 -21.23 -42.71 18.49
N GLY A 213 -20.10 -42.12 18.85
CA GLY A 213 -18.78 -42.68 18.56
C GLY A 213 -18.20 -43.21 19.87
N GLY A 214 -18.68 -44.37 20.33
CA GLY A 214 -18.01 -45.08 21.41
C GLY A 214 -16.58 -45.36 20.98
N MET A 215 -15.60 -44.70 21.59
CA MET A 215 -14.25 -45.21 21.57
C MET A 215 -14.25 -46.51 22.38
N PRO A 216 -13.94 -47.68 21.80
CA PRO A 216 -13.48 -48.76 22.62
C PRO A 216 -12.16 -48.31 23.25
N GLU A 217 -12.16 -48.15 24.57
CA GLU A 217 -10.93 -48.34 25.36
C GLU A 217 -10.42 -49.73 25.01
N TYR A 218 -9.30 -49.82 24.29
CA TYR A 218 -8.14 -50.70 24.50
C TYR A 218 -7.05 -50.34 23.48
#